data_AF-A0A4Z0YHA7-F1
#
_entry.id   AF-A0A4Z0YHA7-F1
#
_cell.length_a   1.000
_cell.length_b   1.000
_cell.length_c   1.000
_cell.angle_alpha   90.00
_cell.angle_beta   90.00
_cell.angle_gamma   90.00
#
_symmetry.space_group_name_H-M   'P 1'
#
loop_
_entity.id
_entity.type
_entity.pdbx_description
1 polymer ?
#
loop_
_entity_poly.entity_id
_entity_poly.type
_entity_poly.pdbx_seq_one_letter_code
_entity_poly.pdbx_strand_id
1 'polypeptide(L)'
;DETLPIPYLKALVNSWTIKGSYMYSREDLEGTVRLAEAGLMKLGKAAGHVVRGVYGLDDFLAAIDKAVETAGPGSLVYIKP
;
A
#
# COMPACT_ATOMS: atom_id res chain seq x y z
N ASP A 1 10.39 20.26 -13.08
CA ASP A 1 10.58 19.43 -14.27
C ASP A 1 9.89 18.10 -14.00
N GLU A 2 8.67 17.92 -14.53
CA GLU A 2 7.75 16.82 -14.18
C GLU A 2 7.97 15.59 -15.08
N THR A 3 9.23 15.24 -15.34
CA THR A 3 9.58 14.16 -16.26
C THR A 3 9.98 12.91 -15.48
N LEU A 4 9.23 11.81 -15.67
CA LEU A 4 9.61 10.49 -15.15
C LEU A 4 10.80 9.99 -16.00
N PRO A 5 11.99 9.75 -15.43
CA PRO A 5 13.17 9.38 -16.20
C PRO A 5 13.08 7.90 -16.63
N ILE A 6 12.33 7.63 -17.69
CA ILE A 6 12.18 6.28 -18.24
C ILE A 6 13.25 6.07 -19.33
N PRO A 7 14.13 5.06 -19.20
CA PRO A 7 15.14 4.75 -20.21
C PRO A 7 14.48 4.18 -21.47
N TYR A 8 14.20 5.05 -22.45
CA TYR A 8 13.42 4.74 -23.64
C TYR A 8 13.92 3.51 -24.42
N LEU A 9 15.23 3.44 -24.69
CA LEU A 9 15.82 2.30 -25.41
C LEU A 9 15.63 0.98 -24.66
N LYS A 10 15.76 0.98 -23.33
CA LYS A 10 15.58 -0.22 -22.50
C LYS A 10 14.11 -0.63 -22.46
N ALA A 11 13.19 0.33 -22.40
CA ALA A 11 11.77 0.07 -22.45
C ALA A 11 11.35 -0.55 -23.79
N LEU A 12 11.91 -0.06 -24.90
CA LEU A 12 11.61 -0.57 -26.25
C LEU A 12 12.16 -1.99 -26.46
N VAL A 13 13.43 -2.24 -26.13
CA VAL A 13 14.06 -3.58 -26.28
C VAL A 13 13.35 -4.64 -25.44
N ASN A 14 12.90 -4.28 -24.23
CA ASN A 14 12.22 -5.21 -23.33
C ASN A 14 10.69 -5.18 -23.45
N SER A 15 10.15 -4.41 -24.39
CA SER A 15 8.69 -4.25 -24.59
C SER A 15 7.93 -3.95 -23.29
N TRP A 16 8.46 -3.01 -22.49
CA TRP A 16 7.84 -2.62 -21.23
C TRP A 16 6.47 -1.97 -21.46
N THR A 17 5.46 -2.42 -20.72
CA THR A 17 4.14 -1.81 -20.71
C THR A 17 4.01 -0.92 -19.47
N ILE A 18 3.84 0.39 -19.67
CA ILE A 18 3.62 1.34 -18.58
C ILE A 18 2.12 1.56 -18.45
N LYS A 19 1.55 1.11 -17.32
CA LYS A 19 0.13 1.29 -17.01
C LYS A 19 -0.01 2.19 -15.79
N GLY A 20 -0.57 3.38 -15.99
CA GLY A 20 -1.04 4.20 -14.88
C GLY A 20 -2.25 3.52 -14.24
N SER A 21 -2.21 3.35 -12.92
CA SER A 21 -3.37 2.93 -12.14
C SER A 21 -3.50 3.84 -10.93
N TYR A 22 -4.73 4.17 -10.58
CA TYR A 22 -5.04 4.96 -9.42
C TYR A 22 -6.12 4.23 -8.64
N MET A 23 -5.79 3.84 -7.40
CA MET A 23 -6.64 3.00 -6.56
C MET A 23 -7.04 1.68 -7.24
N TYR A 24 -7.97 0.96 -6.61
CA TYR A 24 -8.47 -0.34 -7.05
C TYR A 24 -9.81 -0.18 -7.75
N SER A 25 -10.05 -0.96 -8.81
CA SER A 25 -11.39 -1.13 -9.35
C SER A 25 -12.24 -2.01 -8.41
N ARG A 26 -13.56 -2.06 -8.64
CA ARG A 26 -14.46 -2.93 -7.86
C ARG A 26 -14.09 -4.40 -8.07
N GLU A 27 -13.75 -4.74 -9.30
CA GLU A 27 -13.37 -6.08 -9.72
C GLU A 27 -12.07 -6.52 -9.03
N ASP A 28 -11.10 -5.61 -8.88
CA ASP A 28 -9.84 -5.88 -8.16
C ASP A 28 -10.09 -6.13 -6.65
N LEU A 29 -11.03 -5.40 -6.05
CA LEU A 29 -11.43 -5.59 -4.65
C LEU A 29 -12.08 -6.97 -4.45
N GLU A 30 -13.03 -7.33 -5.31
CA GLU A 30 -13.71 -8.64 -5.24
C GLU A 30 -12.71 -9.80 -5.42
N GLY A 31 -11.75 -9.67 -6.34
CA GLY A 31 -10.67 -10.63 -6.50
C GLY A 31 -9.81 -10.76 -5.25
N THR A 32 -9.44 -9.63 -4.64
CA THR A 32 -8.63 -9.61 -3.40
C THR A 32 -9.37 -10.28 -2.24
N VAL A 33 -10.67 -10.01 -2.08
CA VAL A 33 -11.50 -10.66 -1.05
C VAL A 33 -11.54 -12.17 -1.26
N ARG A 34 -11.79 -12.64 -2.48
CA ARG A 34 -11.80 -14.09 -2.79
C ARG A 34 -10.47 -14.78 -2.48
N LEU A 35 -9.35 -14.11 -2.75
CA LEU A 35 -8.02 -14.64 -2.42
C LEU A 35 -7.79 -14.75 -0.92
N ALA A 36 -8.29 -13.78 -0.15
CA ALA A 36 -8.26 -13.82 1.30
C ALA A 36 -9.16 -14.94 1.85
N GLU A 37 -10.39 -15.07 1.34
CA GLU A 37 -11.35 -16.11 1.74
C GLU A 37 -10.88 -17.53 1.41
N ALA A 38 -10.22 -17.71 0.26
CA ALA A 38 -9.64 -18.99 -0.15
C ALA A 38 -8.37 -19.36 0.64
N GLY A 39 -7.88 -18.48 1.54
CA GLY A 39 -6.66 -18.69 2.32
C GLY A 39 -5.37 -18.63 1.49
N LEU A 40 -5.45 -18.17 0.24
CA LEU A 40 -4.32 -18.06 -0.67
C LEU A 40 -3.50 -16.78 -0.41
N MET A 41 -4.11 -15.78 0.24
CA MET A 41 -3.46 -14.53 0.64
C MET A 41 -3.12 -14.56 2.14
N LYS A 42 -1.84 -14.30 2.47
CA LYS A 42 -1.42 -14.10 3.86
C LYS A 42 -1.95 -12.76 4.36
N LEU A 43 -2.42 -12.70 5.60
CA LEU A 43 -2.95 -11.49 6.24
C LEU A 43 -2.13 -11.08 7.46
N GLY A 44 -2.22 -9.80 7.82
CA GLY A 44 -1.57 -9.25 9.02
C GLY A 44 -0.04 -9.41 8.99
N LYS A 45 0.55 -9.82 10.12
CA LYS A 45 2.01 -9.97 10.26
C LYS A 45 2.62 -10.92 9.23
N ALA A 46 1.89 -11.97 8.85
CA ALA A 46 2.35 -12.94 7.84
C ALA A 46 2.43 -12.33 6.42
N ALA A 47 1.74 -11.22 6.19
CA ALA A 47 1.78 -10.43 4.96
C ALA A 47 2.81 -9.29 5.02
N GLY A 48 3.58 -9.17 6.11
CA GLY A 48 4.52 -8.07 6.34
C GLY A 48 3.89 -6.82 6.96
N HIS A 49 2.63 -6.88 7.41
CA HIS A 49 2.01 -5.75 8.12
C HIS A 49 2.47 -5.67 9.57
N VAL A 50 2.99 -4.51 9.96
CA VAL A 50 3.46 -4.21 11.32
C VAL A 50 2.71 -3.00 11.84
N VAL A 51 1.94 -3.22 12.91
CA VAL A 51 1.26 -2.13 13.62
C VAL A 51 2.29 -1.40 14.48
N ARG A 52 2.52 -0.13 14.18
CA ARG A 52 3.50 0.74 14.85
C ARG A 52 2.90 1.62 15.94
N GLY A 53 1.58 1.75 15.98
CA GLY A 53 0.87 2.47 17.03
C GLY A 53 -0.64 2.35 16.88
N VAL A 54 -1.33 2.45 18.02
CA VAL A 54 -2.79 2.57 18.10
C VAL A 54 -3.09 3.75 19.01
N TYR A 55 -3.81 4.73 18.49
CA TYR A 55 -4.09 5.99 19.18
C TYR A 55 -5.59 6.16 19.36
N GLY A 56 -6.00 6.88 20.40
CA GLY A 56 -7.39 7.35 20.53
C GLY A 56 -7.66 8.53 19.59
N LEU A 57 -8.93 8.91 19.46
CA LEU A 57 -9.32 10.07 18.66
C LEU A 57 -8.69 11.38 19.17
N ASP A 58 -8.54 11.51 20.49
CA ASP A 58 -7.94 12.68 21.14
C ASP A 58 -6.47 12.90 20.74
N ASP A 59 -5.76 11.81 20.41
CA ASP A 59 -4.34 11.82 20.05
C ASP A 59 -4.10 11.71 18.54
N PHE A 60 -5.08 12.12 17.73
CA PHE A 60 -5.03 12.00 16.27
C PHE A 60 -3.79 12.62 15.64
N LEU A 61 -3.34 13.79 16.13
CA LEU A 61 -2.13 14.45 15.62
C LEU A 61 -0.87 13.62 15.88
N ALA A 62 -0.75 13.04 17.08
CA ALA A 62 0.37 12.16 17.42
C ALA A 62 0.37 10.89 16.57
N ALA A 63 -0.81 10.39 16.18
CA ALA A 63 -0.94 9.26 15.26
C ALA A 63 -0.38 9.58 13.87
N ILE A 64 -0.67 10.79 13.36
CA ILE A 64 -0.15 11.26 12.06
C ILE A 64 1.37 11.42 12.13
N ASP A 65 1.90 12.07 13.17
CA ASP A 65 3.34 12.26 13.33
C ASP A 65 4.06 10.90 13.34
N LYS A 66 3.51 9.91 14.05
CA LYS A 66 4.04 8.54 14.07
C LYS A 66 3.93 7.84 12.72
N ALA A 67 2.85 8.07 11.97
CA ALA A 67 2.68 7.51 10.64
C ALA A 67 3.74 8.05 9.66
N VAL A 68 4.11 9.33 9.77
CA VAL A 68 5.19 9.93 8.99
C VAL A 68 6.55 9.37 9.41
N GLU A 69 6.84 9.30 10.71
CA GLU A 69 8.11 8.76 11.23
C GLU A 69 8.34 7.31 10.81
N THR A 70 7.28 6.51 10.81
CA THR A 70 7.34 5.08 10.50
C THR A 70 6.92 4.77 9.07
N ALA A 71 6.92 5.77 8.18
CA ALA A 71 6.54 5.62 6.79
C ALA A 71 7.39 4.55 6.10
N GLY A 72 6.74 3.53 5.56
CA GLY A 72 7.40 2.42 4.92
C GLY A 72 6.42 1.30 4.54
N PRO A 73 6.84 0.39 3.66
CA PRO A 73 6.01 -0.72 3.22
C PRO A 73 5.58 -1.58 4.41
N GLY A 74 4.27 -1.83 4.53
CA GLY A 74 3.70 -2.66 5.59
C GLY A 74 3.58 -1.99 6.96
N SER A 75 4.00 -0.73 7.12
CA SER A 75 3.84 0.01 8.37
C SER A 75 2.41 0.55 8.52
N LEU A 76 1.76 0.26 9.65
CA LEU A 76 0.38 0.66 9.91
C LEU A 76 0.26 1.39 11.24
N VAL A 77 -0.46 2.50 11.25
CA VAL A 77 -0.88 3.23 12.46
C VAL A 77 -2.39 3.31 12.44
N TYR A 78 -3.03 2.95 13.57
CA TYR A 78 -4.49 2.94 13.68
C TYR A 78 -4.98 4.01 14.64
N ILE A 79 -6.14 4.55 14.34
CA ILE A 79 -6.91 5.39 15.25
C ILE A 79 -8.13 4.58 15.67
N LYS A 80 -8.26 4.36 16.97
CA LYS A 80 -9.39 3.69 17.58
C LYS A 80 -10.42 4.76 17.98
N PRO A 81 -11.73 4.52 17.76
CA PRO A 81 -12.79 5.39 18.26
C PRO A 81 -12.80 5.49 19.78
#